data_AF-A0A5C4J9F5-F1
#
_entry.id   AF-A0A5C4J9F5-F1
#
_cell.length_a   1.000
_cell.length_b   1.000
_cell.length_c   1.000
_cell.angle_alpha   90.00
_cell.angle_beta   90.00
_cell.angle_gamma   90.00
#
_symmetry.space_group_name_H-M   'P 1'
#
loop_
_entity.id
_entity.type
_entity.pdbx_description
1 polymer ?
#
loop_
_entity_poly.entity_id
_entity_poly.type
_entity_poly.pdbx_seq_one_letter_code
_entity_poly.pdbx_strand_id
1 'polypeptide(L)' 'ARVAGKAVQGLDLLRFGDTGLVTDLTVMVRPLPAAMTLARVVGRRMEAAEGTGGPSDPAQR' A
#
# COMPACT_ATOMS: atom_id res chain seq x y z
N ALA A 1 10.30 6.14 -9.55
CA ALA A 1 9.87 4.73 -9.78
C ALA A 1 8.99 4.65 -11.03
N ARG A 2 8.57 3.45 -11.45
CA ARG A 2 7.61 3.27 -12.56
C ARG A 2 6.53 2.24 -12.22
N VAL A 3 5.32 2.43 -12.76
CA VAL A 3 4.21 1.47 -12.67
C VAL A 3 3.60 1.26 -14.05
N ALA A 4 3.61 0.01 -14.54
CA ALA A 4 3.17 -0.34 -15.90
C ALA A 4 3.70 0.64 -16.98
N GLY A 5 5.01 0.93 -16.93
CA GLY A 5 5.70 1.86 -17.84
C GLY A 5 5.60 3.35 -17.49
N LYS A 6 4.61 3.77 -16.69
CA LYS A 6 4.41 5.18 -16.31
C LYS A 6 5.37 5.62 -15.21
N ALA A 7 5.98 6.79 -15.37
CA ALA A 7 6.77 7.40 -14.31
C ALA A 7 5.89 7.75 -13.10
N VAL A 8 6.40 7.46 -11.90
CA VAL A 8 5.68 7.70 -10.65
C VAL A 8 6.65 8.19 -9.57
N GLN A 9 6.16 9.15 -8.79
CA GLN A 9 6.77 9.65 -7.57
C GLN A 9 5.77 9.48 -6.42
N GLY A 10 6.27 9.29 -5.21
CA GLY A 10 5.43 9.20 -4.03
C GLY A 10 6.22 9.43 -2.76
N LEU A 11 5.51 9.41 -1.65
CA LEU A 11 6.04 9.47 -0.30
C LEU A 11 5.20 8.59 0.61
N ASP A 12 5.84 8.08 1.65
CA ASP A 12 5.23 7.28 2.69
C ASP A 12 5.31 8.05 4.00
N LEU A 13 4.15 8.33 4.60
CA LEU A 13 4.05 8.91 5.94
C LEU A 13 3.78 7.79 6.92
N LEU A 14 4.72 7.60 7.83
CA LEU A 14 4.64 6.60 8.89
C LEU A 14 4.42 7.30 10.23
N ARG A 15 3.41 6.86 10.97
CA ARG A 15 3.35 7.09 12.42
C ARG A 15 3.83 5.83 13.12
N PHE A 16 4.73 6.01 14.07
CA PHE A 16 5.16 4.96 14.98
C PHE A 16 4.54 5.19 16.36
N GLY A 17 4.08 4.12 16.99
CA GLY A 17 3.62 4.13 18.37
C GLY A 17 4.76 3.94 19.37
N ASP A 18 4.41 3.82 20.65
CA ASP A 18 5.38 3.78 21.76
C ASP A 18 6.34 2.58 21.72
N THR A 19 5.96 1.50 21.06
CA THR A 19 6.80 0.30 20.86
C THR A 19 7.72 0.42 19.64
N GLY A 20 7.71 1.55 18.93
CA GLY A 20 8.44 1.74 17.68
C GLY A 20 7.85 1.01 16.47
N LEU A 21 6.66 0.41 16.61
CA LEU A 21 5.93 -0.21 15.51
C LEU A 21 5.08 0.81 14.74
N VAL A 22 4.89 0.59 13.44
CA VAL A 22 4.02 1.42 12.59
C VAL A 22 2.57 1.27 13.06
N THR A 23 1.90 2.38 13.37
CA THR A 23 0.47 2.43 13.68
C THR A 23 -0.34 3.02 12.53
N ASP A 24 0.28 3.88 11.71
CA ASP A 24 -0.37 4.50 10.56
C ASP A 24 0.58 4.56 9.37
N LEU A 25 0.05 4.22 8.20
CA LEU A 25 0.73 4.31 6.92
C LEU A 25 -0.16 5.08 5.95
N THR A 26 0.26 6.30 5.59
CA THR A 26 -0.37 7.07 4.51
C THR A 26 0.57 7.17 3.33
N VAL A 27 0.13 6.66 2.17
CA VAL A 27 0.91 6.69 0.93
C VAL A 27 0.31 7.71 -0.02
N MET A 28 1.13 8.61 -0.53
CA MET A 28 0.72 9.59 -1.53
C MET A 28 1.51 9.40 -2.82
N VAL A 29 0.82 9.51 -3.95
CA VAL A 29 1.41 9.20 -5.26
C VAL A 29 1.03 10.27 -6.28
N ARG A 30 1.99 10.65 -7.13
CA ARG A 30 1.80 11.60 -8.22
C ARG A 30 2.51 11.14 -9.52
N PRO A 31 2.04 11.60 -10.69
CA PRO A 31 0.80 12.35 -10.92
C PRO A 31 -0.45 11.44 -10.89
N LEU A 32 -1.65 12.04 -10.85
CA LEU A 32 -2.92 11.31 -10.76
C LEU A 32 -3.08 10.15 -11.78
N PRO A 33 -2.70 10.29 -13.07
CA PRO A 33 -2.79 9.17 -14.01
C PRO A 33 -1.91 7.97 -13.67
N ALA A 34 -0.78 8.20 -12.97
CA ALA A 34 0.08 7.12 -12.47
C ALA A 34 -0.53 6.48 -11.22
N ALA A 35 -1.12 7.27 -10.32
CA ALA A 35 -1.85 6.77 -9.16
C ALA A 35 -3.04 5.87 -9.55
N MET A 36 -3.83 6.29 -10.55
CA MET A 36 -4.93 5.47 -11.10
C MET A 36 -4.44 4.16 -11.75
N THR A 37 -3.25 4.17 -12.36
CA THR A 37 -2.63 2.95 -12.88
C THR A 37 -2.14 2.05 -11.75
N LEU A 38 -1.54 2.61 -10.69
CA LEU A 38 -1.13 1.87 -9.52
C LEU A 38 -2.30 1.16 -8.85
N ALA A 39 -3.41 1.87 -8.61
CA ALA A 39 -4.62 1.30 -7.99
C ALA A 39 -5.13 0.06 -8.75
N ARG A 40 -5.19 0.12 -10.10
CA ARG A 40 -5.61 -1.02 -10.94
C ARG A 40 -4.65 -2.20 -10.93
N VAL A 41 -3.35 -1.95 -10.77
CA VAL A 41 -2.36 -3.04 -10.69
C VAL A 41 -2.45 -3.71 -9.33
N VAL A 42 -2.56 -2.93 -8.26
CA VAL A 42 -2.70 -3.45 -6.88
C VAL A 42 -4.00 -4.24 -6.74
N GLY A 43 -5.15 -3.72 -7.19
CA GLY A 43 -6.42 -4.44 -7.14
C GLY A 43 -6.34 -5.84 -7.76
N ARG A 44 -5.79 -5.94 -8.98
CA ARG A 44 -5.57 -7.23 -9.66
C ARG A 44 -4.62 -8.17 -8.90
N ARG A 45 -3.65 -7.64 -8.18
CA ARG A 45 -2.73 -8.44 -7.35
C ARG A 45 -3.42 -8.94 -6.08
N MET A 46 -4.29 -8.12 -5.49
CA MET A 46 -5.07 -8.51 -4.31
C MET A 46 -6.07 -9.60 -4.66
N GLU A 47 -6.82 -9.45 -5.75
CA GLU A 47 -7.72 -10.49 -6.28
C GLU A 47 -6.97 -11.82 -6.50
N ALA A 48 -5.73 -11.77 -7.00
CA ALA A 48 -4.90 -12.96 -7.16
C ALA A 48 -4.34 -13.53 -5.83
N ALA A 49 -4.27 -12.72 -4.77
CA ALA A 49 -3.70 -13.06 -3.48
C ALA A 49 -4.75 -13.50 -2.44
N GLU A 50 -6.05 -13.33 -2.71
CA GLU A 50 -7.18 -13.75 -1.86
C GLU A 50 -7.23 -15.27 -1.56
N GLY A 51 -6.23 -16.06 -2.00
CA GLY A 51 -6.01 -17.44 -1.61
C GLY A 51 -4.91 -17.69 -0.57
N THR A 52 -4.20 -16.68 -0.03
CA THR A 52 -2.98 -16.91 0.80
C THR A 52 -2.85 -16.06 2.06
N GLY A 53 -3.79 -15.16 2.37
CA GLY A 53 -3.74 -14.31 3.56
C GLY A 53 -4.75 -14.70 4.63
N GLY A 54 -4.32 -15.45 5.66
CA GLY A 54 -5.13 -15.66 6.88
C GLY A 54 -5.32 -14.34 7.66
N PRO A 55 -6.32 -14.26 8.55
CA PRO A 55 -6.61 -13.04 9.30
C PRO A 55 -5.42 -12.65 10.18
N SER A 56 -4.92 -11.42 9.99
CA SER A 56 -4.09 -10.75 10.98
C SER A 56 -4.98 -10.44 12.18
N ASP A 57 -4.89 -11.28 13.22
CA ASP A 57 -5.64 -11.16 14.46
C ASP A 57 -5.34 -9.83 15.17
N PRO A 58 -6.34 -8.92 15.30
CA PRO A 58 -6.17 -7.67 16.03
C PRO A 58 -6.30 -7.83 17.56
N ALA A 59 -6.60 -9.02 18.08
CA ALA A 59 -6.90 -9.28 19.49
C ALA A 59 -5.69 -9.72 20.35
N GLN A 60 -4.46 -9.68 19.81
CA GLN A 60 -3.23 -9.95 20.57
C GLN A 60 -2.66 -8.66 21.21
N ARG A 61 -3.51 -7.88 21.89
CA ARG A 61 -3.14 -6.73 22.73
C ARG A 61 -3.90 -6.77 24.05
#